data_AF-W2U1Y7-F1
#
_entry.id   AF-W2U1Y7-F1
#
_cell.length_a   1.000
_cell.length_b   1.000
_cell.length_c   1.000
_cell.angle_alpha   90.00
_cell.angle_beta   90.00
_cell.angle_gamma   90.00
#
_symmetry.space_group_name_H-M   'P 1'
#
loop_
_entity.id
_entity.type
_entity.pdbx_description
1 polymer ?
#
loop_
_entity_poly.entity_id
_entity_poly.type
_entity_poly.pdbx_seq_one_letter_code
_entity_poly.pdbx_strand_id
1 'polypeptide(L)'
;VPWARTPESSFLLTPNELRNLLMEAGFNIAAWSDPTQAARAWFVALEEEIRKEGLPPLGFHVLLGPDFQVMARNQRRNLEEGRIVLAQVVAQK
;
A
#
# COMPACT_ATOMS: atom_id res chain seq x y z
N VAL A 1 3.24 -7.33 -5.93
CA VAL A 1 2.92 -6.31 -4.89
C VAL A 1 2.50 -7.04 -3.63
N PRO A 2 2.52 -6.46 -2.41
CA PRO A 2 2.31 -7.25 -1.19
C PRO A 2 0.90 -7.81 -1.01
N TRP A 3 -0.10 -7.32 -1.76
CA TRP A 3 -1.49 -7.83 -1.72
C TRP A 3 -1.82 -8.84 -2.84
N ALA A 4 -0.98 -8.96 -3.87
CA ALA A 4 -1.29 -9.78 -5.05
C ALA A 4 -0.02 -10.32 -5.71
N ARG A 5 -0.02 -11.64 -5.98
CA ARG A 5 1.04 -12.34 -6.72
C ARG A 5 0.87 -12.21 -8.23
N THR A 6 -0.37 -12.17 -8.69
CA THR A 6 -0.71 -12.11 -10.11
C THR A 6 -1.66 -10.94 -10.39
N PRO A 7 -1.72 -10.42 -11.62
CA PRO A 7 -2.64 -9.34 -11.98
C PRO A 7 -4.11 -9.69 -11.69
N GLU A 8 -4.51 -10.95 -11.87
CA GLU A 8 -5.89 -11.43 -11.68
C GLU A 8 -6.34 -11.39 -10.22
N SER A 9 -5.39 -11.28 -9.28
CA SER A 9 -5.65 -11.14 -7.85
C SER A 9 -5.48 -9.70 -7.33
N SER A 10 -5.32 -8.72 -8.22
CA SER A 10 -5.12 -7.31 -7.87
C SER A 10 -6.33 -6.46 -8.28
N PHE A 11 -7.11 -6.01 -7.29
CA PHE A 11 -8.35 -5.25 -7.48
C PHE A 11 -8.20 -3.79 -7.03
N LEU A 12 -7.19 -3.09 -7.55
CA LEU A 12 -7.00 -1.67 -7.23
C LEU A 12 -8.05 -0.81 -7.92
N LEU A 13 -8.42 0.27 -7.24
CA LEU A 13 -9.35 1.28 -7.72
C LEU A 13 -8.69 2.66 -7.65
N THR A 14 -9.17 3.58 -8.48
CA THR A 14 -8.84 4.99 -8.32
C THR A 14 -9.50 5.57 -7.06
N PRO A 15 -8.97 6.67 -6.49
CA PRO A 15 -9.60 7.37 -5.36
C PRO A 15 -11.08 7.72 -5.57
N ASN A 16 -11.44 8.13 -6.80
CA ASN A 16 -12.81 8.51 -7.12
C ASN A 16 -13.74 7.29 -7.20
N GLU A 17 -13.29 6.18 -7.79
CA GLU A 17 -14.06 4.93 -7.81
C GLU A 17 -14.31 4.41 -6.39
N LEU A 18 -13.28 4.39 -5.54
CA LEU A 18 -13.44 3.98 -4.14
C LEU A 18 -14.42 4.89 -3.38
N ARG A 19 -14.34 6.21 -3.59
CA ARG A 19 -15.28 7.17 -2.99
C ARG A 19 -16.73 6.87 -3.42
N ASN A 20 -16.96 6.66 -4.71
CA ASN A 20 -18.30 6.37 -5.23
C ASN A 20 -18.85 5.06 -4.65
N LEU A 21 -18.04 4.00 -4.64
CA LEU A 21 -18.45 2.71 -4.10
C LEU A 21 -18.81 2.78 -2.60
N LEU A 22 -18.08 3.57 -1.81
CA LEU A 22 -18.42 3.77 -0.39
C LEU A 22 -19.78 4.47 -0.24
N MET A 23 -20.04 5.51 -1.02
CA MET A 23 -21.33 6.22 -0.98
C MET A 23 -22.49 5.34 -1.45
N GLU A 24 -22.30 4.58 -2.53
CA GLU A 24 -23.29 3.62 -3.06
C GLU A 24 -23.59 2.49 -2.06
N ALA A 25 -22.59 2.07 -1.29
CA ALA A 25 -22.76 1.10 -0.20
C ALA A 25 -23.47 1.68 1.04
N GLY A 26 -23.86 2.96 1.01
CA GLY A 26 -24.58 3.65 2.07
C GLY A 26 -23.68 4.21 3.17
N PHE A 27 -22.37 4.37 2.93
CA PHE A 27 -21.49 5.04 3.89
C PHE A 27 -21.44 6.55 3.65
N ASN A 28 -21.45 7.30 4.75
CA ASN A 28 -21.07 8.71 4.77
C ASN A 28 -19.58 8.84 5.09
N ILE A 29 -18.80 9.44 4.18
CA ILE A 29 -17.36 9.66 4.37
C ILE A 29 -17.15 10.86 5.28
N ALA A 30 -16.64 10.62 6.49
CA ALA A 30 -16.33 11.66 7.48
C ALA A 30 -14.96 12.30 7.26
N ALA A 31 -13.97 11.53 6.79
CA ALA A 31 -12.65 12.05 6.45
C ALA A 31 -12.00 11.26 5.32
N TRP A 32 -11.23 11.97 4.49
CA TRP A 32 -10.42 11.41 3.41
C TRP A 32 -9.03 12.03 3.44
N SER A 33 -8.00 11.20 3.47
CA SER A 33 -6.61 11.62 3.43
C SER A 33 -5.84 10.82 2.38
N ASP A 34 -4.91 11.49 1.70
CA ASP A 34 -3.90 10.88 0.84
C ASP A 34 -2.55 10.91 1.57
N PRO A 35 -2.18 9.85 2.32
CA PRO A 35 -0.89 9.78 3.00
C PRO A 35 0.25 9.30 2.09
N THR A 36 0.10 9.31 0.75
CA THR A 36 1.07 8.72 -0.18
C THR A 36 2.48 9.26 0.04
N GLN A 37 2.65 10.56 0.25
CA GLN A 37 3.97 11.15 0.47
C GLN A 37 4.61 10.65 1.77
N ALA A 38 3.86 10.61 2.87
CA ALA A 38 4.35 10.13 4.16
C ALA A 38 4.71 8.63 4.08
N ALA A 39 3.87 7.83 3.40
CA ALA A 39 4.14 6.42 3.19
C ALA A 39 5.40 6.18 2.34
N ARG A 40 5.59 6.96 1.26
CA ARG A 40 6.82 6.92 0.46
C ARG A 40 8.06 7.20 1.31
N ALA A 41 8.03 8.25 2.13
CA ALA A 41 9.14 8.58 3.01
C ALA A 41 9.44 7.46 4.02
N TRP A 42 8.39 6.86 4.58
CA TRP A 42 8.52 5.73 5.49
C TRP A 42 9.15 4.50 4.81
N PHE A 43 8.73 4.17 3.58
CA PHE A 43 9.32 3.05 2.83
C PHE A 43 10.80 3.25 2.52
N VAL A 44 11.21 4.48 2.17
CA VAL A 44 12.62 4.81 1.95
C VAL A 44 13.43 4.62 3.24
N ALA A 45 12.91 5.07 4.38
CA ALA A 45 13.57 4.90 5.67
C ALA A 45 13.72 3.42 6.06
N LEU A 46 12.67 2.61 5.84
CA LEU A 46 12.69 1.17 6.12
C LEU A 46 13.70 0.43 5.24
N GLU A 47 13.82 0.76 3.95
CA GLU A 47 14.80 0.15 3.06
C GLU A 47 16.24 0.47 3.51
N GLU A 48 16.49 1.69 3.95
CA GLU A 48 17.77 2.12 4.50
C GLU A 48 18.15 1.38 5.78
N GLU A 49 17.19 1.17 6.68
CA GLU A 49 17.37 0.39 7.91
C GLU A 49 17.70 -1.07 7.59
N ILE A 50 16.91 -1.71 6.72
CA ILE A 50 17.16 -3.09 6.28
C ILE A 50 18.52 -3.24 5.61
N ARG A 51 18.97 -2.24 4.84
CA ARG A 51 20.30 -2.25 4.22
C ARG A 51 21.43 -2.22 5.25
N LYS A 52 21.25 -1.49 6.35
CA LYS A 52 22.28 -1.32 7.39
C LYS A 52 22.29 -2.48 8.39
N GLU A 53 21.12 -2.92 8.82
CA GLU A 53 20.96 -3.84 9.95
C GLU A 53 20.51 -5.25 9.52
N GLY A 54 20.12 -5.41 8.26
CA GLY A 54 19.50 -6.63 7.76
C GLY A 54 18.00 -6.67 8.04
N LEU A 55 17.36 -7.79 7.67
CA LEU A 55 15.95 -8.00 7.97
C LEU A 55 15.78 -8.34 9.47
N PRO A 56 14.81 -7.72 10.17
CA PRO A 56 14.54 -8.06 11.56
C PRO A 56 14.07 -9.53 11.68
N PRO A 57 14.23 -10.20 12.84
CA PRO A 57 13.77 -11.59 13.01
C PRO A 57 12.27 -11.80 12.76
N LEU A 58 11.46 -10.77 13.01
CA LEU A 58 10.03 -10.74 12.71
C LEU A 58 9.74 -9.53 11.82
N GLY A 59 9.32 -9.80 10.58
CA GLY A 59 8.93 -8.75 9.64
C GLY A 59 8.10 -9.31 8.50
N PHE A 60 7.71 -8.43 7.56
CA PHE A 60 6.85 -8.81 6.43
C PHE A 60 7.40 -9.95 5.57
N HIS A 61 8.71 -10.15 5.53
CA HIS A 61 9.35 -11.26 4.83
C HIS A 61 8.95 -12.64 5.39
N VAL A 62 8.60 -12.74 6.67
CA VAL A 62 8.08 -13.99 7.28
C VAL A 62 6.67 -14.29 6.76
N LEU A 63 5.81 -13.26 6.66
CA LEU A 63 4.43 -13.38 6.17
C LEU A 63 4.37 -13.60 4.65
N LEU A 64 5.17 -12.85 3.90
CA LEU A 64 5.13 -12.81 2.43
C LEU A 64 6.03 -13.88 1.80
N GLY A 65 6.93 -14.46 2.59
CA GLY A 65 7.79 -15.57 2.19
C GLY A 65 8.77 -15.21 1.07
N PRO A 66 9.13 -16.17 0.20
CA PRO A 66 10.17 -16.00 -0.83
C PRO A 66 9.93 -14.83 -1.79
N ASP A 67 8.66 -14.48 -2.04
CA ASP A 67 8.27 -13.41 -2.97
C ASP A 67 8.46 -12.00 -2.38
N PHE A 68 8.74 -11.87 -1.07
CA PHE A 68 8.83 -10.59 -0.36
C PHE A 68 9.69 -9.56 -1.10
N GLN A 69 10.89 -9.98 -1.52
CA GLN A 69 11.85 -9.09 -2.18
C GLN A 69 11.30 -8.54 -3.51
N VAL A 70 10.59 -9.37 -4.28
CA VAL A 70 9.95 -8.94 -5.53
C VAL A 70 8.76 -8.02 -5.22
N MET A 71 7.95 -8.37 -4.23
CA MET A 71 6.78 -7.57 -3.83
C MET A 71 7.15 -6.18 -3.32
N ALA A 72 8.19 -6.08 -2.48
CA ALA A 72 8.71 -4.82 -1.94
C ALA A 72 9.25 -3.92 -3.06
N ARG A 73 10.06 -4.46 -3.98
CA ARG A 73 10.55 -3.70 -5.14
C ARG A 73 9.41 -3.20 -6.03
N ASN A 74 8.41 -4.04 -6.30
CA ASN A 74 7.25 -3.65 -7.10
C ASN A 74 6.44 -2.55 -6.42
N GLN A 75 6.25 -2.63 -5.10
CA GLN A 75 5.55 -1.60 -4.33
C GLN A 75 6.30 -0.26 -4.37
N ARG A 76 7.62 -0.28 -4.11
CA ARG A 76 8.47 0.93 -4.17
C ARG A 76 8.38 1.59 -5.55
N ARG A 77 8.61 0.81 -6.62
CA ARG A 77 8.54 1.31 -8.00
C ARG A 77 7.17 1.90 -8.33
N ASN A 78 6.09 1.21 -7.96
CA ASN A 78 4.74 1.71 -8.22
C ASN A 78 4.45 3.01 -7.47
N LEU A 79 4.98 3.17 -6.25
CA LEU A 79 4.88 4.42 -5.52
C LEU A 79 5.70 5.51 -6.22
N GLU A 80 6.98 5.29 -6.50
CA GLU A 80 7.85 6.29 -7.16
C GLU A 80 7.30 6.77 -8.51
N GLU A 81 6.80 5.85 -9.33
CA GLU A 81 6.24 6.15 -10.65
C GLU A 81 4.79 6.67 -10.58
N GLY A 82 4.20 6.82 -9.38
CA GLY A 82 2.82 7.30 -9.22
C GLY A 82 1.74 6.36 -9.75
N ARG A 83 2.05 5.07 -9.91
CA ARG A 83 1.10 4.03 -10.35
C ARG A 83 0.14 3.61 -9.26
N ILE A 84 0.51 3.82 -8.00
CA ILE A 84 -0.35 3.62 -6.84
C ILE A 84 -0.28 4.83 -5.91
N VAL A 85 -1.39 5.07 -5.23
CA VAL A 85 -1.53 6.01 -4.12
C VAL A 85 -2.13 5.26 -2.94
N LEU A 86 -1.95 5.81 -1.74
CA LEU A 86 -2.63 5.34 -0.54
C LEU A 86 -3.83 6.23 -0.26
N ALA A 87 -4.89 5.64 0.27
CA ALA A 87 -6.04 6.35 0.79
C ALA A 87 -6.29 5.91 2.23
N GLN A 88 -6.44 6.89 3.13
CA GLN A 88 -6.98 6.67 4.47
C GLN A 88 -8.37 7.28 4.51
N VAL A 89 -9.37 6.45 4.78
CA VAL A 89 -10.78 6.85 4.75
C VAL A 89 -11.42 6.52 6.09
N VAL A 90 -12.07 7.51 6.69
CA VAL A 90 -12.95 7.32 7.85
C VAL A 90 -14.37 7.51 7.36
N ALA A 91 -15.21 6.49 7.49
CA ALA A 91 -16.59 6.51 7.04
C ALA A 91 -17.51 5.85 8.08
N GLN A 92 -18.75 6.30 8.13
CA GLN A 92 -19.79 5.81 9.03
C GLN A 92 -21.01 5.37 8.21
N LYS A 93 -21.75 4.38 8.72
CA LYS A 93 -22.99 3.90 8.11
C LYS A 93 -24.19 4.45 8.86
#